data_AF-A0A397YGG9-F1
#
_entry.id   AF-A0A397YGG9-F1
#
_cell.length_a   1.000
_cell.length_b   1.000
_cell.length_c   1.000
_cell.angle_alpha   90.00
_cell.angle_beta   90.00
_cell.angle_gamma   90.00
#
_symmetry.space_group_name_H-M   'P 1'
#
loop_
_entity.id
_entity.type
_entity.pdbx_description
1 polymer ?
#
loop_
_entity_poly.entity_id
_entity_poly.type
_entity_poly.pdbx_seq_one_letter_code
_entity_poly.pdbx_strand_id
1 'polypeptide(L)' 'MVYNYKPDHGFGGPRSLVDLHPSKESVDAAIGDVLTRPWLPLPLGLKPPAVDGVITELHRHGISDVPPAASCA' A
#
# COMPACT_ATOMS: atom_id res chain seq x y z
N MET A 1 -6.08 35.87 39.33
CA MET A 1 -6.57 35.23 38.09
C MET A 1 -6.18 33.76 38.15
N VAL A 2 -7.15 32.91 38.49
CA VAL A 2 -6.98 31.45 38.40
C VAL A 2 -7.37 31.06 36.99
N TYR A 3 -6.42 30.67 36.16
CA TYR A 3 -6.71 30.23 34.80
C TYR A 3 -7.33 28.83 34.88
N ASN A 4 -8.65 28.75 34.67
CA ASN A 4 -9.34 27.49 34.43
C ASN A 4 -9.05 27.04 32.99
N TYR A 5 -8.26 25.98 32.84
CA TYR A 5 -8.04 25.34 31.53
C TYR A 5 -9.25 24.45 31.22
N LYS A 6 -10.06 24.85 30.24
CA LYS A 6 -11.06 23.96 29.64
C LYS A 6 -10.42 23.21 28.49
N PRO A 7 -10.40 21.86 28.51
CA PRO A 7 -10.07 21.09 27.32
C PRO A 7 -11.27 21.18 26.38
N ASP A 8 -11.22 22.11 25.43
CA ASP A 8 -12.13 22.08 24.29
C ASP A 8 -11.81 20.82 23.48
N HIS A 9 -12.72 19.84 23.55
CA HIS A 9 -12.75 18.68 22.66
C HIS A 9 -13.26 19.14 21.29
N GLY A 10 -12.45 19.96 20.61
CA GLY A 10 -12.64 20.36 19.23
C GLY A 10 -11.49 19.83 18.40
N PHE A 11 -11.43 18.51 18.18
CA PHE A 11 -10.52 17.89 17.21
C PHE A 11 -10.93 18.29 15.78
N GLY A 12 -10.65 19.53 15.42
CA GLY A 12 -10.52 20.01 14.04
C GLY A 12 -9.05 19.96 13.59
N GLY A 13 -8.36 18.84 13.88
CA GLY A 13 -6.97 18.58 13.47
C GLY A 13 -6.90 17.70 12.21
N PRO A 14 -5.76 17.65 11.51
CA PRO A 14 -5.59 16.92 10.26
C PRO A 14 -6.03 15.47 10.46
N ARG A 15 -6.84 14.95 9.53
CA ARG A 15 -7.29 13.55 9.51
C ARG A 15 -6.14 12.66 9.96
N SER A 16 -6.29 12.10 11.15
CA SER A 16 -5.23 11.40 11.84
C SER A 16 -4.74 10.30 10.92
N LEU A 17 -3.43 10.26 10.65
CA LEU A 17 -2.78 9.19 9.88
C LEU A 17 -3.05 7.80 10.49
N VAL A 18 -3.63 7.73 11.69
CA VAL A 18 -4.10 6.51 12.35
C VAL A 18 -5.43 5.98 11.79
N ASP A 19 -6.22 6.81 11.09
CA ASP A 19 -7.42 6.38 10.35
C ASP A 19 -7.05 5.65 9.05
N LEU A 20 -5.77 5.73 8.64
CA LEU A 20 -5.19 4.91 7.58
C LEU A 20 -4.74 3.53 8.09
N HIS A 21 -5.00 3.18 9.36
CA HIS A 21 -4.73 1.85 9.88
C HIS A 21 -5.95 0.96 9.60
N PRO A 22 -5.95 0.16 8.52
CA PRO A 22 -6.97 -0.84 8.30
C PRO A 22 -7.11 -1.74 9.54
N SER A 23 -8.34 -2.12 9.88
CA SER A 23 -8.59 -3.10 10.91
C SER A 23 -7.76 -4.36 10.65
N LYS A 24 -7.22 -4.99 11.70
CA LYS A 24 -6.37 -6.18 11.56
C LYS A 24 -6.98 -7.25 10.63
N GLU A 25 -8.29 -7.44 10.70
CA GLU A 25 -9.06 -8.34 9.83
C GLU A 25 -9.02 -7.98 8.35
N SER A 26 -9.00 -6.69 7.97
CA SER A 26 -8.90 -6.28 6.58
C SER A 26 -7.47 -6.41 6.04
N VAL A 27 -6.46 -6.30 6.92
CA VAL A 27 -5.07 -6.64 6.59
C VAL A 27 -4.92 -8.13 6.32
N ASP A 28 -5.42 -8.98 7.22
CA ASP A 28 -5.39 -10.45 7.08
C ASP A 28 -6.09 -10.90 5.77
N ALA A 29 -7.24 -10.31 5.44
CA ALA A 29 -7.96 -10.60 4.21
C ALA A 29 -7.18 -10.17 2.95
N ALA A 30 -6.57 -8.98 2.96
CA ALA A 30 -5.76 -8.49 1.86
C ALA A 30 -4.51 -9.36 1.62
N ILE A 31 -3.90 -9.88 2.70
CA ILE A 31 -2.79 -10.84 2.60
C ILE A 31 -3.27 -12.13 1.94
N GLY A 32 -4.42 -12.67 2.38
CA GLY A 32 -5.01 -13.87 1.79
C GLY A 32 -5.27 -13.73 0.29
N ASP A 33 -5.84 -12.59 -0.14
CA ASP A 33 -6.11 -12.33 -1.56
C ASP A 33 -4.81 -12.31 -2.39
N VAL A 34 -3.78 -11.60 -1.92
CA VAL A 34 -2.46 -11.54 -2.57
C VAL A 34 -1.82 -12.92 -2.70
N LEU A 35 -1.89 -13.75 -1.66
CA LEU A 35 -1.32 -15.11 -1.70
C LEU A 35 -2.07 -16.02 -2.66
N THR A 36 -3.39 -15.85 -2.80
CA THR A 36 -4.19 -16.68 -3.71
C THR A 36 -4.06 -16.25 -5.17
N ARG A 37 -3.87 -14.95 -5.44
CA ARG A 37 -3.90 -14.36 -6.79
C ARG A 37 -2.86 -13.25 -6.94
N PRO A 38 -1.55 -13.58 -6.97
CA PRO A 38 -0.48 -12.58 -7.03
C PRO A 38 -0.45 -11.72 -8.31
N TRP A 39 -1.20 -12.12 -9.35
CA TRP A 39 -1.33 -11.40 -10.62
C TRP A 39 -2.44 -10.34 -10.63
N LEU A 40 -3.26 -10.22 -9.58
CA LEU A 40 -4.24 -9.14 -9.44
C LEU A 40 -3.58 -7.84 -8.95
N PRO A 41 -4.16 -6.66 -9.27
CA PRO A 41 -3.70 -5.39 -8.71
C PRO A 41 -3.79 -5.42 -7.19
N LEU A 42 -2.75 -4.92 -6.52
CA LEU A 42 -2.65 -5.03 -5.06
C LEU A 42 -3.84 -4.33 -4.38
N PRO A 43 -4.55 -5.01 -3.45
CA PRO A 43 -5.79 -4.52 -2.84
C PRO A 43 -5.60 -3.28 -1.96
N LEU A 44 -4.35 -2.93 -1.62
CA LEU A 44 -4.00 -1.81 -0.74
C LEU A 44 -3.78 -0.49 -1.49
N GLY A 45 -4.17 -0.39 -2.76
CA GLY A 45 -3.96 0.81 -3.56
C GLY A 45 -2.47 1.15 -3.75
N LEU A 46 -1.59 0.17 -3.56
CA LEU A 46 -0.17 0.32 -3.79
C LEU A 46 0.09 0.46 -5.28
N LYS A 47 0.95 1.40 -5.63
CA LYS A 47 1.37 1.56 -7.02
C LYS A 47 2.07 0.26 -7.46
N PRO A 48 1.73 -0.30 -8.63
CA PRO A 48 2.52 -1.38 -9.21
C PRO A 48 3.99 -0.98 -9.29
N PRO A 49 4.93 -1.95 -9.15
CA PRO A 49 6.35 -1.68 -9.34
C PRO A 49 6.59 -1.17 -10.76
N ALA A 50 7.55 -0.26 -10.92
CA ALA A 50 7.91 0.26 -12.24
C ALA A 50 8.50 -0.87 -13.09
N VAL A 51 8.04 -1.00 -14.34
CA VAL A 51 8.48 -2.05 -15.27
C VAL A 51 10.00 -2.07 -15.40
N ASP A 52 10.63 -0.91 -15.61
CA ASP A 52 12.09 -0.77 -15.72
C ASP A 52 12.85 -1.27 -14.49
N GLY A 53 12.30 -1.03 -13.29
CA GLY A 53 12.86 -1.53 -12.04
C GLY A 53 12.74 -3.06 -11.91
N VAL A 54 11.60 -3.62 -12.33
CA VAL A 54 11.40 -5.07 -12.36
C VAL A 54 12.38 -5.73 -13.34
N ILE A 55 12.56 -5.17 -14.54
CA ILE A 55 13.50 -5.70 -15.54
C ILE A 55 14.94 -5.65 -15.03
N THR A 56 15.35 -4.53 -14.44
CA THR A 56 16.70 -4.37 -13.87
C THR A 56 16.99 -5.41 -12.78
N GLU A 57 16.05 -5.64 -11.87
CA GLU A 57 16.21 -6.62 -10.79
C GLU A 57 16.21 -8.07 -11.32
N LEU A 58 15.40 -8.35 -12.35
CA LEU A 58 15.33 -9.66 -13.00
C LEU A 58 16.67 -10.01 -13.69
N HIS A 59 17.25 -9.06 -14.43
CA HIS A 59 18.59 -9.19 -14.99
C HIS A 59 19.66 -9.40 -13.91
N ARG A 60 19.55 -8.71 -12.77
CA ARG A 60 20.47 -8.86 -11.63
C ARG A 60 20.46 -10.29 -11.07
N HIS A 61 19.33 -11.00 -11.14
CA HIS A 61 19.22 -12.40 -10.68
C HIS A 61 19.56 -13.41 -11.79
N GLY A 62 20.03 -12.96 -12.94
CA GLY A 62 20.40 -13.82 -14.07
C GLY A 62 19.20 -14.28 -14.90
N ILE A 63 18.04 -13.65 -14.73
CA ILE A 63 16.84 -13.95 -15.51
C ILE A 63 16.78 -12.94 -16.67
N SER A 64 17.24 -13.39 -17.85
CA SER A 64 17.36 -12.55 -19.06
C SER A 64 16.24 -12.78 -20.07
N ASP A 65 15.55 -13.93 -19.98
CA ASP A 65 14.45 -14.30 -20.87
C ASP A 65 13.15 -13.74 -20.32
N VAL A 66 12.93 -12.46 -20.58
CA VAL A 66 11.70 -11.76 -20.21
C VAL A 66 10.85 -11.61 -21.46
N PRO A 67 9.61 -12.16 -21.50
CA PRO A 67 8.73 -11.93 -22.64
C PRO A 67 8.50 -10.42 -22.80
N PRO A 68 8.37 -9.93 -24.05
CA PRO A 68 8.09 -8.51 -24.30
C PRO A 68 6.88 -8.10 -23.47
N ALA A 69 7.03 -7.02 -22.69
CA ALA A 69 6.01 -6.57 -21.75
C ALA A 69 4.64 -6.54 -22.44
N ALA A 70 3.72 -7.37 -21.96
CA ALA A 70 2.36 -7.34 -22.47
C ALA A 70 1.83 -5.91 -22.25
N SER A 71 1.41 -5.28 -23.34
CA SER A 71 0.65 -4.04 -23.31
C SER A 71 -0.60 -4.29 -22.46
N CYS A 72 -0.57 -3.92 -21.18
CA CYS A 72 -1.76 -3.90 -20.34
C CYS A 72 -2.75 -2.89 -20.94
N ALA A 73 -3.89 -3.37 -21.41
CA ALA A 73 -5.07 -2.57 -21.75
C ALA A 73 -5.94 -2.33 -20.52
#